data_AF-A0A9D3Y2M6-F1
#
_entry.id   AF-A0A9D3Y2M6-F1
#
_cell.length_a   1.000
_cell.length_b   1.000
_cell.length_c   1.000
_cell.angle_alpha   90.00
_cell.angle_beta   90.00
_cell.angle_gamma   90.00
#
_symmetry.space_group_name_H-M   'P 1'
#
loop_
_entity.id
_entity.type
_entity.pdbx_description
1 polymer ?
#
loop_
_entity_poly.entity_id
_entity_poly.type
_entity_poly.pdbx_seq_one_letter_code
_entity_poly.pdbx_strand_id
1 'polypeptide(L)'
;MMSNYYDNGFIELPFAFCVTFLTQESYCTPLILLFEMNRNITVEEVSHRCCTQKNWMDSAVVAACPFLHYLQYLTYEGLGERDKQLHALAVLECYIHDIRNTFNIYHQETALTLLGHCYEMERDYNLALDYYRHSLRCLGTNNAANWHVRRMRRLISG
;
A
#
# COMPACT_ATOMS: atom_id res chain seq x y z
N MET A 1 40.80 -6.60 30.51
CA MET A 1 39.75 -5.58 30.71
C MET A 1 39.24 -5.17 29.34
N MET A 2 38.22 -5.86 28.84
CA MET A 2 37.40 -5.37 27.73
C MET A 2 36.15 -4.78 28.34
N SER A 3 35.97 -3.48 28.14
CA SER A 3 34.95 -2.64 28.76
C SER A 3 33.63 -2.82 28.00
N ASN A 4 32.67 -3.47 28.64
CA ASN A 4 31.26 -3.48 28.30
C ASN A 4 30.64 -2.09 28.56
N TYR A 5 30.38 -1.34 27.49
CA TYR A 5 29.44 -0.22 27.42
C TYR A 5 28.98 -0.25 25.95
N TYR A 6 27.76 -0.66 25.58
CA TYR A 6 26.51 0.03 25.84
C TYR A 6 25.35 -0.94 26.02
N ASP A 7 24.91 -1.08 27.26
CA ASP A 7 23.58 -1.54 27.63
C ASP A 7 22.71 -0.29 27.79
N ASN A 8 22.24 0.25 26.66
CA ASN A 8 21.25 1.32 26.65
C ASN A 8 19.93 0.71 26.22
N GLY A 9 19.11 0.35 27.22
CA GLY A 9 17.73 -0.08 27.07
C GLY A 9 16.80 0.99 26.50
N PHE A 10 17.12 1.52 25.33
CA PHE A 10 16.09 1.91 24.39
C PHE A 10 15.44 0.61 23.96
N ILE A 11 14.18 0.43 24.34
CA ILE A 11 13.27 -0.37 23.54
C ILE A 11 13.39 0.24 22.14
N GLU A 12 14.14 -0.40 21.25
CA GLU A 12 14.11 -0.12 19.83
C GLU A 12 12.67 -0.40 19.42
N LEU A 13 11.80 0.60 19.58
CA LEU A 13 10.56 0.65 18.83
C LEU A 13 11.03 0.54 17.38
N PRO A 14 10.69 -0.53 16.66
CA PRO A 14 11.08 -0.63 15.27
C PRO A 14 10.42 0.57 14.60
N PHE A 15 11.22 1.59 14.29
CA PHE A 15 10.75 2.67 13.44
C PHE A 15 10.37 1.97 12.15
N ALA A 16 9.06 1.88 11.88
CA ALA A 16 8.61 1.43 10.59
C ALA A 16 9.19 2.42 9.58
N PHE A 17 10.18 1.98 8.80
CA PHE A 17 10.64 2.76 7.67
C PHE A 17 9.44 2.89 6.76
N CYS A 18 8.84 4.07 6.70
CA CYS A 18 7.68 4.35 5.89
C CYS A 18 8.11 5.22 4.69
N VAL A 19 7.48 4.97 3.56
CA VAL A 19 7.47 5.89 2.44
C VAL A 19 6.22 6.75 2.58
N THR A 20 6.41 8.06 2.56
CA THR A 20 5.33 9.04 2.60
C THR A 20 5.31 9.78 1.28
N PHE A 21 4.15 9.82 0.65
CA PHE A 21 3.89 10.65 -0.51
C PHE A 21 3.06 11.84 -0.09
N LEU A 22 3.50 13.05 -0.40
CA LEU A 22 2.73 14.27 -0.23
C LEU A 22 1.87 14.53 -1.47
N THR A 23 0.78 15.29 -1.37
CA THR A 23 -0.04 15.67 -2.53
C THR A 23 0.76 16.32 -3.65
N GLN A 24 1.79 17.13 -3.32
CA GLN A 24 2.67 17.73 -4.33
C GLN A 24 3.48 16.68 -5.10
N GLU A 25 3.66 15.49 -4.54
CA GLU A 25 4.40 14.35 -5.11
C GLU A 25 3.46 13.34 -5.80
N SER A 26 2.19 13.70 -6.02
CA SER A 26 1.20 12.82 -6.66
C SER A 26 1.65 12.24 -8.00
N TYR A 27 2.51 12.93 -8.74
CA TYR A 27 3.10 12.43 -9.99
C TYR A 27 4.08 11.25 -9.79
N CYS A 28 4.62 11.08 -8.59
CA CYS A 28 5.47 9.96 -8.19
C CYS A 28 4.70 8.85 -7.45
N THR A 29 3.45 9.10 -7.06
CA THR A 29 2.66 8.16 -6.26
C THR A 29 2.04 7.10 -7.15
N PRO A 30 2.18 5.80 -6.82
CA PRO A 30 1.49 4.75 -7.57
C PRO A 30 -0.02 4.99 -7.61
N LEU A 31 -0.63 4.73 -8.77
CA LEU A 31 -2.06 5.02 -9.00
C LEU A 31 -2.97 4.41 -7.93
N ILE A 32 -2.63 3.22 -7.45
CA ILE A 32 -3.34 2.52 -6.37
C ILE A 32 -3.41 3.35 -5.07
N LEU A 33 -2.38 4.14 -4.77
CA LEU A 33 -2.28 4.96 -3.55
C LEU A 33 -2.75 6.40 -3.75
N LEU A 34 -3.00 6.84 -5.00
CA LEU A 34 -3.47 8.21 -5.28
C LEU A 34 -4.78 8.54 -4.55
N PHE A 35 -5.63 7.53 -4.36
CA PHE A 35 -6.90 7.67 -3.64
C PHE A 35 -6.73 7.75 -2.12
N GLU A 36 -5.60 7.29 -1.55
CA GLU A 36 -5.32 7.50 -0.12
C GLU A 36 -5.02 8.97 0.19
N MET A 37 -4.36 9.68 -0.74
CA MET A 37 -4.03 11.11 -0.61
C MET A 37 -5.23 12.03 -0.79
N ASN A 38 -6.31 11.56 -1.41
CA ASN A 38 -7.47 12.37 -1.76
C ASN A 38 -8.72 11.88 -1.00
N ARG A 39 -8.74 12.12 0.32
CA ARG A 39 -9.91 11.79 1.15
C ARG A 39 -11.07 12.70 0.76
N ASN A 40 -12.09 12.16 0.07
CA ASN A 40 -13.37 12.80 -0.33
C ASN A 40 -13.52 13.29 -1.78
N ILE A 41 -12.72 12.83 -2.73
CA ILE A 41 -12.74 13.38 -4.10
C ILE A 41 -13.21 12.29 -5.09
N THR A 42 -14.21 12.59 -5.93
CA THR A 42 -14.56 11.69 -7.06
C THR A 42 -13.47 11.74 -8.14
N VAL A 43 -13.42 10.75 -9.05
CA VAL A 43 -12.39 10.70 -10.11
C VAL A 43 -12.35 12.00 -10.93
N GLU A 44 -13.51 12.65 -11.18
CA GLU A 44 -13.56 13.93 -11.89
C GLU A 44 -13.06 15.12 -11.06
N GLU A 45 -13.16 15.07 -9.73
CA GLU A 45 -12.73 16.19 -8.87
C GLU A 45 -11.21 16.15 -8.59
N VAL A 46 -10.54 15.01 -8.79
CA VAL A 46 -9.07 14.86 -8.62
C VAL A 46 -8.31 15.73 -9.62
N SER A 47 -8.82 15.87 -10.85
CA SER A 47 -8.17 16.70 -11.88
C SER A 47 -8.32 18.21 -11.62
N HIS A 48 -9.33 18.63 -10.86
CA HIS A 48 -9.66 20.04 -10.64
C HIS A 48 -9.13 20.64 -9.34
N ARG A 49 -8.80 19.83 -8.32
CA ARG A 49 -8.48 20.31 -6.97
C ARG A 49 -7.01 20.31 -6.56
N CYS A 50 -6.08 19.92 -7.43
CA CYS A 50 -4.63 19.88 -7.12
C CYS A 50 -3.98 21.21 -6.66
N CYS A 51 -4.72 22.33 -6.53
CA CYS A 51 -4.11 23.65 -6.33
C CYS A 51 -4.50 24.45 -5.07
N THR A 52 -5.45 24.04 -4.20
CA THR A 52 -6.07 25.06 -3.29
C THR A 52 -6.31 24.76 -1.80
N GLN A 53 -5.97 23.61 -1.19
CA GLN A 53 -6.18 23.46 0.27
C GLN A 53 -4.99 22.89 1.03
N LYS A 54 -4.74 23.44 2.23
CA LYS A 54 -3.43 23.48 2.89
C LYS A 54 -3.40 22.84 4.29
N ASN A 55 -4.41 22.10 4.75
CA ASN A 55 -4.49 21.73 6.18
C ASN A 55 -5.20 20.39 6.52
N TRP A 56 -5.19 19.39 5.65
CA TRP A 56 -5.63 18.03 5.99
C TRP A 56 -4.55 17.03 5.52
N MET A 57 -4.39 15.88 6.18
CA MET A 57 -3.30 14.93 5.89
C MET A 57 -3.43 14.35 4.47
N ASP A 58 -2.79 15.08 3.57
CA ASP A 58 -2.62 14.95 2.13
C ASP A 58 -1.47 13.97 1.82
N SER A 59 -1.44 12.84 2.53
CA SER A 59 -0.33 11.91 2.37
C SER A 59 -0.74 10.45 2.41
N ALA A 60 -0.19 9.67 1.47
CA ALA A 60 -0.22 8.22 1.52
C ALA A 60 1.03 7.77 2.27
N VAL A 61 0.85 6.89 3.25
CA VAL A 61 1.95 6.35 4.03
C VAL A 61 1.92 4.84 3.91
N VAL A 62 3.05 4.26 3.54
CA VAL A 62 3.19 2.83 3.35
C VAL A 62 4.48 2.34 3.98
N ALA A 63 4.45 1.16 4.61
CA ALA A 63 5.69 0.53 5.07
C ALA A 63 6.63 0.28 3.88
N ALA A 64 7.91 0.59 4.04
CA ALA A 64 8.90 0.57 2.96
C ALA A 64 9.15 -0.84 2.42
N CYS A 65 9.14 -1.86 3.27
CA CYS A 65 9.36 -3.25 2.84
C CYS A 65 8.28 -3.75 1.85
N PRO A 66 6.97 -3.73 2.18
CA PRO A 66 5.95 -4.15 1.22
C PRO A 66 5.91 -3.22 0.00
N PHE A 67 6.22 -1.94 0.17
CA PHE A 67 6.31 -1.00 -0.95
C PHE A 67 7.43 -1.34 -1.92
N LEU A 68 8.62 -1.72 -1.42
CA LEU A 68 9.76 -2.12 -2.25
C LEU A 68 9.41 -3.36 -3.09
N HIS A 69 8.81 -4.38 -2.50
CA HIS A 69 8.42 -5.59 -3.23
C HIS A 69 7.31 -5.33 -4.25
N TYR A 70 6.39 -4.42 -3.94
CA TYR A 70 5.40 -3.94 -4.90
C TYR A 70 6.06 -3.20 -6.08
N LEU A 71 7.05 -2.34 -5.84
CA LEU A 71 7.80 -1.69 -6.92
C LEU A 71 8.59 -2.69 -7.77
N GLN A 72 9.19 -3.71 -7.14
CA GLN A 72 9.85 -4.80 -7.85
C GLN A 72 8.86 -5.54 -8.76
N TYR A 73 7.67 -5.86 -8.25
CA TYR A 73 6.59 -6.48 -9.02
C TYR A 73 6.23 -5.66 -10.26
N LEU A 74 5.93 -4.36 -10.09
CA LEU A 74 5.60 -3.47 -11.22
C LEU A 74 6.75 -3.34 -12.22
N THR A 75 7.98 -3.26 -11.73
CA THR A 75 9.17 -3.12 -12.57
C THR A 75 9.38 -4.37 -13.43
N TYR A 76 9.27 -5.55 -12.83
CA TYR A 76 9.43 -6.81 -13.57
C TYR A 76 8.27 -7.08 -14.53
N GLU A 77 7.05 -6.65 -14.21
CA GLU A 77 5.92 -6.67 -15.15
C GLU A 77 6.23 -5.84 -16.39
N GLY A 78 6.66 -4.58 -16.21
CA GLY A 78 6.99 -3.68 -17.32
C GLY A 78 8.19 -4.15 -18.16
N LEU A 79 9.09 -4.95 -17.57
CA LEU A 79 10.21 -5.57 -18.27
C LEU A 79 9.87 -6.92 -18.92
N GLY A 80 8.67 -7.48 -18.68
CA GLY A 80 8.29 -8.82 -19.15
C GLY A 80 9.01 -9.98 -18.44
N GLU A 81 9.61 -9.72 -17.29
CA GLU A 81 10.41 -10.69 -16.51
C GLU A 81 9.51 -11.49 -15.55
N ARG A 82 8.69 -12.38 -16.12
CA ARG A 82 7.59 -13.05 -15.41
C ARG A 82 8.02 -13.81 -14.14
N ASP A 83 9.13 -14.53 -14.19
CA ASP A 83 9.59 -15.31 -13.02
C ASP A 83 9.97 -14.39 -11.85
N LYS A 84 10.62 -13.26 -12.15
CA LYS A 84 11.00 -12.26 -11.14
C LYS A 84 9.79 -11.51 -10.60
N GLN A 85 8.81 -11.22 -11.48
CA GLN A 85 7.53 -10.63 -11.09
C GLN A 85 6.79 -11.54 -10.08
N LEU A 86 6.63 -12.83 -10.40
CA LEU A 86 5.99 -13.80 -9.51
C LEU A 86 6.76 -14.00 -8.21
N HIS A 87 8.10 -13.98 -8.26
CA HIS A 87 8.91 -14.01 -7.06
C HIS A 87 8.66 -12.79 -6.15
N ALA A 88 8.62 -11.58 -6.72
CA ALA A 88 8.31 -10.36 -5.97
C ALA A 88 6.90 -10.39 -5.34
N LEU A 89 5.92 -10.93 -6.06
CA LEU A 89 4.56 -11.15 -5.55
C LEU A 89 4.57 -12.12 -4.36
N ALA A 90 5.24 -13.27 -4.49
CA ALA A 90 5.32 -14.27 -3.41
C ALA A 90 6.00 -13.70 -2.15
N VAL A 91 7.04 -12.88 -2.31
CA VAL A 91 7.70 -12.22 -1.16
C VAL A 91 6.76 -11.20 -0.50
N LEU A 92 5.99 -10.43 -1.28
CA LEU A 92 4.97 -9.52 -0.75
C LEU A 92 3.86 -10.26 0.02
N GLU A 93 3.41 -11.39 -0.50
CA GLU A 93 2.45 -12.28 0.17
C GLU A 93 3.00 -12.80 1.50
N CYS A 94 4.23 -13.31 1.52
CA CYS A 94 4.89 -13.78 2.75
C CYS A 94 4.98 -12.66 3.79
N TYR A 95 5.41 -11.46 3.37
CA TYR A 95 5.46 -10.30 4.26
C TYR A 95 4.08 -10.00 4.86
N ILE A 96 3.03 -9.97 4.03
CA ILE A 96 1.66 -9.68 4.48
C ILE A 96 1.11 -10.78 5.38
N HIS A 97 1.49 -12.03 5.15
CA HIS A 97 1.17 -13.15 6.03
C HIS A 97 1.83 -12.98 7.41
N ASP A 98 3.11 -12.67 7.44
CA ASP A 98 3.89 -12.52 8.67
C ASP A 98 3.39 -11.34 9.52
N ILE A 99 3.12 -10.19 8.89
CA ILE A 99 2.56 -9.04 9.62
C ILE A 99 1.19 -9.37 10.21
N ARG A 100 0.32 -10.13 9.52
CA ARG A 100 -1.00 -10.49 10.09
C ARG A 100 -0.91 -11.27 11.40
N ASN A 101 0.23 -11.93 11.65
CA ASN A 101 0.47 -12.74 12.83
C ASN A 101 1.24 -11.99 13.94
N THR A 102 1.60 -10.71 13.74
CA THR A 102 2.35 -9.91 14.72
C THR A 102 1.50 -8.74 15.24
N PHE A 103 1.71 -8.35 16.50
CA PHE A 103 0.83 -7.42 17.23
C PHE A 103 1.00 -5.93 16.88
N ASN A 104 1.90 -5.58 15.95
CA ASN A 104 2.29 -4.18 15.79
C ASN A 104 2.78 -3.84 14.39
N ILE A 105 1.89 -3.48 13.47
CA ILE A 105 2.27 -3.04 12.13
C ILE A 105 1.47 -1.82 11.71
N TYR A 106 2.16 -0.69 11.70
CA TYR A 106 1.71 0.53 11.05
C TYR A 106 1.48 0.27 9.55
N HIS A 107 0.38 0.78 9.01
CA HIS A 107 0.07 0.77 7.57
C HIS A 107 -0.16 -0.62 6.93
N GLN A 108 -0.62 -1.60 7.71
CA GLN A 108 -1.01 -2.92 7.20
C GLN A 108 -2.13 -2.82 6.15
N GLU A 109 -3.07 -1.89 6.33
CA GLU A 109 -4.15 -1.61 5.39
C GLU A 109 -3.61 -1.23 4.00
N THR A 110 -2.53 -0.46 3.94
CA THR A 110 -1.94 -0.01 2.68
C THR A 110 -1.19 -1.16 2.02
N ALA A 111 -0.47 -2.00 2.79
CA ALA A 111 0.18 -3.20 2.26
C ALA A 111 -0.85 -4.19 1.67
N LEU A 112 -1.98 -4.41 2.35
CA LEU A 112 -3.08 -5.22 1.82
C LEU A 112 -3.66 -4.65 0.53
N THR A 113 -3.74 -3.32 0.42
CA THR A 113 -4.17 -2.64 -0.81
C THR A 113 -3.18 -2.86 -1.96
N LEU A 114 -1.87 -2.79 -1.70
CA LEU A 114 -0.85 -3.08 -2.71
C LEU A 114 -0.93 -4.52 -3.22
N LEU A 115 -1.11 -5.49 -2.32
CA LEU A 115 -1.26 -6.89 -2.72
C LEU A 115 -2.55 -7.13 -3.51
N GLY A 116 -3.65 -6.49 -3.10
CA GLY A 116 -4.89 -6.49 -3.87
C GLY A 116 -4.69 -5.98 -5.31
N HIS A 117 -3.84 -4.95 -5.48
CA HIS A 117 -3.50 -4.45 -6.81
C HIS A 117 -2.74 -5.45 -7.66
N CYS A 118 -1.76 -6.15 -7.08
CA CYS A 118 -1.03 -7.19 -7.78
C CYS A 118 -1.99 -8.25 -8.32
N TYR A 119 -2.93 -8.74 -7.50
CA TYR A 119 -3.92 -9.71 -7.98
C TYR A 119 -4.91 -9.14 -9.00
N GLU A 120 -5.25 -7.85 -8.92
CA GLU A 120 -6.03 -7.17 -9.96
C GLU A 120 -5.28 -7.20 -11.30
N MET A 121 -3.96 -6.97 -11.30
CA MET A 121 -3.10 -7.07 -12.49
C MET A 121 -2.97 -8.51 -13.00
N GLU A 122 -2.94 -9.49 -12.10
CA GLU A 122 -2.99 -10.93 -12.43
C GLU A 122 -4.38 -11.39 -12.92
N ARG A 123 -5.38 -10.50 -12.93
CA ARG A 123 -6.79 -10.78 -13.26
C ARG A 123 -7.47 -11.76 -12.31
N ASP A 124 -6.90 -12.00 -11.12
CA ASP A 124 -7.58 -12.71 -10.03
C ASP A 124 -8.42 -11.72 -9.22
N TYR A 125 -9.55 -11.32 -9.81
CA TYR A 125 -10.42 -10.30 -9.21
C TYR A 125 -11.07 -10.74 -7.90
N ASN A 126 -11.25 -12.05 -7.69
CA ASN A 126 -11.81 -12.57 -6.45
C ASN A 126 -10.81 -12.34 -5.31
N LEU A 127 -9.55 -12.74 -5.53
CA LEU A 127 -8.51 -12.58 -4.54
C LEU A 127 -8.16 -11.11 -4.30
N ALA A 128 -8.10 -10.30 -5.37
CA ALA A 128 -7.96 -8.85 -5.26
C ALA A 128 -9.05 -8.23 -4.37
N LEU A 129 -10.32 -8.58 -4.60
CA LEU A 129 -11.45 -8.07 -3.84
C LEU A 129 -11.39 -8.47 -2.37
N ASP A 130 -10.95 -9.69 -2.09
CA ASP A 130 -10.78 -10.16 -0.72
C ASP A 130 -9.66 -9.41 0.03
N TYR A 131 -8.54 -9.12 -0.63
CA TYR A 131 -7.47 -8.30 -0.05
C TYR A 131 -7.90 -6.85 0.22
N TYR A 132 -8.62 -6.20 -0.71
CA TYR A 132 -9.14 -4.86 -0.43
C TYR A 132 -10.17 -4.87 0.71
N ARG A 133 -11.01 -5.90 0.82
CA ARG A 133 -11.91 -6.06 1.97
C ARG A 133 -11.15 -6.27 3.28
N HIS A 134 -10.04 -7.01 3.24
CA HIS A 134 -9.15 -7.14 4.39
C HIS A 134 -8.56 -5.78 4.79
N SER A 135 -8.10 -4.98 3.83
CA SER A 135 -7.63 -3.61 4.08
C SER A 135 -8.70 -2.77 4.79
N LEU A 136 -9.95 -2.82 4.32
CA LEU A 136 -11.07 -2.11 4.95
C LEU A 136 -11.43 -2.62 6.35
N ARG A 137 -11.15 -3.90 6.67
CA ARG A 137 -11.29 -4.40 8.05
C ARG A 137 -10.20 -3.88 8.97
N CYS A 138 -8.98 -3.69 8.45
CA CYS A 138 -7.88 -3.05 9.19
C CYS A 138 -8.14 -1.55 9.41
N LEU A 139 -8.58 -0.84 8.36
CA LEU A 139 -8.93 0.57 8.41
C LEU A 139 -10.17 0.84 7.54
N GLY A 140 -11.34 0.99 8.18
CA GLY A 140 -12.61 1.22 7.47
C GLY A 140 -12.63 2.47 6.60
N THR A 141 -11.74 3.42 6.87
CA THR A 141 -11.55 4.67 6.13
C THR A 141 -10.40 4.60 5.11
N ASN A 142 -9.87 3.42 4.77
CA ASN A 142 -8.91 3.28 3.68
C ASN A 142 -9.60 3.63 2.34
N ASN A 143 -9.28 4.79 1.80
CA ASN A 143 -9.93 5.33 0.61
C ASN A 143 -9.54 4.59 -0.67
N ALA A 144 -8.28 4.16 -0.79
CA ALA A 144 -7.84 3.35 -1.91
C ALA A 144 -8.62 2.03 -1.95
N ALA A 145 -8.61 1.26 -0.86
CA ALA A 145 -9.35 0.01 -0.80
C ALA A 145 -10.86 0.20 -1.08
N ASN A 146 -11.47 1.28 -0.55
CA ASN A 146 -12.87 1.61 -0.84
C ASN A 146 -13.12 1.87 -2.33
N TRP A 147 -12.24 2.62 -2.99
CA TRP A 147 -12.34 2.91 -4.42
C TRP A 147 -12.24 1.62 -5.25
N HIS A 148 -11.25 0.78 -4.97
CA HIS A 148 -11.03 -0.46 -5.70
C HIS A 148 -12.19 -1.45 -5.54
N VAL A 149 -12.72 -1.61 -4.32
CA VAL A 149 -13.92 -2.44 -4.07
C VAL A 149 -15.12 -1.95 -4.91
N ARG A 150 -15.36 -0.63 -4.96
CA ARG A 150 -16.47 -0.06 -5.75
C ARG A 150 -16.26 -0.27 -7.24
N ARG A 151 -15.04 -0.05 -7.75
CA ARG A 151 -14.68 -0.28 -9.16
C ARG A 151 -14.90 -1.74 -9.55
N MET A 152 -14.35 -2.67 -8.78
CA MET A 152 -14.41 -4.09 -9.13
C MET A 152 -15.82 -4.69 -9.06
N ARG A 153 -16.67 -4.23 -8.13
CA ARG A 153 -18.09 -4.60 -8.14
C ARG A 153 -18.77 -4.27 -9.48
N ARG A 154 -18.42 -3.13 -10.09
CA ARG A 154 -18.96 -2.77 -11.42
C ARG A 154 -18.43 -3.66 -12.53
N LEU A 155 -17.17 -4.10 -12.45
CA LEU A 155 -16.55 -5.00 -13.44
C LEU A 155 -17.08 -6.44 -13.36
N ILE A 156 -17.46 -6.90 -12.17
CA ILE A 156 -17.98 -8.27 -11.97
C ILE A 156 -19.49 -8.36 -12.25
N SER A 157 -20.23 -7.27 -12.05
CA SER A 157 -21.69 -7.23 -12.24
C SER A 157 -22.16 -6.79 -13.63
N GLY A 158 -21.25 -6.39 -14.53
CA GLY A 158 -21.53 -6.02 -15.92
C GLY A 158 -21.01 -7.06 -16.88
#